data_AF-A0A523GV12-F1
#
_entry.id   AF-A0A523GV12-F1
#
_cell.length_a   1.000
_cell.length_b   1.000
_cell.length_c   1.000
_cell.angle_alpha   90.00
_cell.angle_beta   90.00
_cell.angle_gamma   90.00
#
_symmetry.space_group_name_H-M   'P 1'
#
loop_
_entity.id
_entity.type
_entity.pdbx_description
1 polymer ?
#
loop_
_entity_poly.entity_id
_entity_poly.type
_entity_poly.pdbx_seq_one_letter_code
_entity_poly.pdbx_strand_id
1 'polypeptide(L)' 'MSKNINKIAVLTSGGDAPGMNAAIRAVVRCCAFHKLECSGVFRG' A
#
# COMPACT_ATOMS: atom_id res chain seq x y z
N MET A 1 8.45 17.35 -17.15
CA MET A 1 8.17 15.91 -17.33
C MET A 1 7.61 15.38 -16.01
N SER A 2 6.32 15.03 -15.96
CA SER A 2 5.68 14.51 -14.74
C SER A 2 6.24 13.12 -14.44
N LYS A 3 6.68 12.87 -13.20
CA LYS A 3 7.07 11.52 -12.76
C LYS A 3 5.82 10.64 -12.72
N ASN A 4 5.79 9.59 -13.53
CA ASN A 4 4.78 8.55 -13.39
C ASN A 4 5.09 7.71 -12.14
N ILE A 5 4.07 7.51 -11.31
CA ILE A 5 4.16 6.64 -10.14
C ILE A 5 4.05 5.21 -10.64
N ASN A 6 5.11 4.44 -10.47
CA ASN A 6 5.16 3.03 -10.88
C ASN A 6 5.20 2.08 -9.68
N LYS A 7 5.44 2.60 -8.47
CA LYS A 7 5.61 1.82 -7.24
C LYS A 7 5.02 2.52 -6.03
N ILE A 8 4.30 1.77 -5.20
CA ILE A 8 3.65 2.23 -3.98
C ILE A 8 4.13 1.36 -2.81
N ALA A 9 4.57 2.00 -1.72
CA ALA A 9 4.90 1.34 -0.47
C ALA A 9 3.80 1.62 0.58
N VAL A 10 3.35 0.58 1.29
CA VAL A 10 2.33 0.69 2.34
C VAL A 10 2.98 0.41 3.69
N LEU A 11 2.81 1.35 4.61
CA LEU A 11 3.24 1.25 6.00
C LEU A 11 2.02 1.43 6.91
N THR A 12 1.88 0.57 7.91
CA THR A 12 0.99 0.81 9.06
C THR A 12 1.84 1.24 10.25
N SER A 13 1.72 2.50 10.63
CA SER A 13 2.35 3.06 11.83
C SER A 13 1.33 3.23 12.96
N GLY A 14 1.80 3.28 14.20
CA GLY A 14 0.95 3.42 15.38
C GLY A 14 0.46 2.08 15.95
N GLY A 15 -0.55 2.13 16.81
CA GLY A 15 -1.15 0.95 17.45
C GLY A 15 -2.16 0.25 16.55
N ASP A 16 -2.53 -0.98 16.91
CA ASP A 16 -3.47 -1.77 16.12
C ASP A 16 -4.90 -1.20 16.17
N ALA A 17 -5.47 -0.96 14.98
CA ALA A 17 -6.85 -0.56 14.80
C ALA A 17 -7.64 -1.56 13.95
N PRO A 18 -8.94 -1.78 14.26
CA PRO A 18 -9.79 -2.59 13.39
C PRO A 18 -9.86 -1.96 12.00
N GLY A 19 -9.73 -2.80 10.96
CA GLY A 19 -9.83 -2.37 9.55
C GLY A 19 -8.50 -2.09 8.85
N MET A 20 -7.36 -2.06 9.55
CA MET A 20 -6.05 -1.86 8.91
C MET A 20 -5.74 -2.92 7.86
N ASN A 21 -6.00 -4.20 8.15
CA ASN A 21 -5.82 -5.29 7.18
C ASN A 21 -6.72 -5.14 5.95
N ALA A 22 -7.95 -4.62 6.13
CA ALA A 22 -8.86 -4.36 5.02
C ALA A 22 -8.34 -3.20 4.14
N ALA A 23 -7.80 -2.16 4.75
CA ALA A 23 -7.17 -1.04 4.04
C ALA A 23 -5.94 -1.49 3.24
N ILE A 24 -5.01 -2.24 3.86
CA ILE A 24 -3.85 -2.83 3.16
C ILE A 24 -4.32 -3.66 1.98
N ARG A 25 -5.33 -4.52 2.17
CA ARG A 25 -5.87 -5.36 1.10
C ARG A 25 -6.44 -4.54 -0.05
N ALA A 26 -7.19 -3.47 0.25
CA ALA A 26 -7.73 -2.58 -0.77
C ALA A 26 -6.61 -1.92 -1.60
N VAL A 27 -5.55 -1.43 -0.95
CA VAL A 27 -4.41 -0.81 -1.62
C VAL A 27 -3.67 -1.81 -2.52
N VAL A 28 -3.36 -3.02 -2.01
CA VAL A 28 -2.68 -4.06 -2.79
C VAL A 28 -3.51 -4.45 -4.02
N ARG A 29 -4.83 -4.61 -3.87
CA ARG A 29 -5.73 -4.94 -4.98
C ARG A 29 -5.82 -3.82 -6.02
N CYS A 30 -5.83 -2.57 -5.57
CA CYS A 30 -5.78 -1.40 -6.44
C CYS A 30 -4.48 -1.36 -7.26
N CYS A 31 -3.32 -1.56 -6.61
CA CYS A 31 -2.03 -1.62 -7.29
C CYS A 31 -1.98 -2.73 -8.35
N ALA A 32 -2.49 -3.93 -8.00
CA ALA A 32 -2.55 -5.05 -8.94
C ALA A 32 -3.43 -4.74 -10.17
N PHE A 33 -4.59 -4.09 -9.98
CA PHE A 33 -5.46 -3.66 -11.07
C PHE A 33 -4.81 -2.63 -11.99
N HIS A 34 -4.10 -1.66 -11.41
CA HIS A 34 -3.40 -0.59 -12.15
C HIS A 34 -2.00 -0.98 -12.65
N LYS A 35 -1.57 -2.24 -12.46
CA LYS A 35 -0.23 -2.72 -12.84
C LYS A 35 0.91 -1.91 -12.19
N LEU A 36 0.70 -1.47 -10.96
CA LEU A 36 1.70 -0.79 -10.13
C LEU A 36 2.39 -1.80 -9.22
N GLU A 37 3.69 -1.62 -9.00
CA GLU A 37 4.40 -2.40 -7.97
C GLU A 37 3.90 -1.99 -6.58
N CYS A 38 3.62 -2.96 -5.72
CA CYS A 38 3.23 -2.74 -4.33
C CYS A 38 4.25 -3.39 -3.39
N SER A 39 4.66 -2.69 -2.34
CA SER A 39 5.57 -3.21 -1.32
C SER A 39 5.05 -2.90 0.08
N GLY A 40 5.17 -3.84 1.01
CA GLY A 40 4.86 -3.60 2.43
C GLY A 40 6.09 -3.18 3.20
N VAL A 41 5.97 -2.18 4.06
CA VAL A 41 7.00 -1.78 5.01
C VAL A 41 6.66 -2.38 6.37
N PHE A 42 7.49 -3.33 6.80
CA PHE A 42 7.35 -4.00 8.09
C PHE A 42 8.19 -3.30 9.15
N ARG A 43 7.72 -3.33 10.41
CA ARG A 43 8.37 -2.68 11.56
C ARG A 43 8.49 -1.16 11.35
N GLY A 44 7.33 -0.51 11.23
CA GLY A 44 7.20 0.93 11.12
C GLY A 44 8.03 1.72 12.12
#